data_AF-A0A7Z2GR56-F1
#
_entry.id   AF-A0A7Z2GR56-F1
#
_cell.length_a   1.000
_cell.length_b   1.000
_cell.length_c   1.000
_cell.angle_alpha   90.00
_cell.angle_beta   90.00
_cell.angle_gamma   90.00
#
_symmetry.space_group_name_H-M   'P 1'
#
loop_
_entity.id
_entity.type
_entity.pdbx_description
1 polymer ?
#
loop_
_entity_poly.entity_id
_entity_poly.type
_entity_poly.pdbx_seq_one_letter_code
_entity_poly.pdbx_strand_id
1 'polypeptide(L)'
;MDTTPWTLPPITIPKAESQWLTEPTQIGDEGMTMPADAYLGGISGLGGGNADFRQRGNLTALVFVPVGNKSFSPIDPNAAQIQGPNGTILRTTAGASSIVTNTDGTTITCESTTLVVNASGITLTVGGQTFTWGGTQAVSTLPIKAPDVVLPNGAVNEHNHGNVQNGGGVTDPMQN
;
A
#
# COMPACT_ATOMS: atom_id res chain seq x y z
N MET A 1 21.24 48.89 -0.33
CA MET A 1 20.82 47.64 0.31
C MET A 1 21.33 46.52 -0.55
N ASP A 2 22.02 45.56 0.03
CA ASP A 2 22.35 44.32 -0.67
C ASP A 2 21.03 43.62 -1.03
N THR A 3 20.80 43.41 -2.33
CA THR A 3 19.59 42.78 -2.88
C THR A 3 19.85 41.32 -3.25
N THR A 4 21.02 40.78 -2.93
CA THR A 4 21.31 39.37 -3.17
C THR A 4 20.45 38.52 -2.22
N PRO A 5 19.83 37.43 -2.70
CA PRO A 5 19.03 36.57 -1.84
C PRO A 5 19.88 36.01 -0.69
N TRP A 6 19.62 36.46 0.53
CA TRP A 6 20.25 35.89 1.72
C TRP A 6 19.57 34.56 2.03
N THR A 7 20.25 33.45 1.72
CA THR A 7 19.84 32.12 2.16
C THR A 7 20.36 31.87 3.57
N LEU A 8 19.47 31.50 4.49
CA LEU A 8 19.90 30.99 5.78
C LEU A 8 20.84 29.78 5.59
N PRO A 9 21.89 29.64 6.40
CA PRO A 9 22.69 28.43 6.40
C PRO A 9 21.80 27.21 6.70
N PRO A 10 22.15 26.01 6.20
CA PRO A 10 21.40 24.80 6.52
C PRO A 10 21.28 24.60 8.04
N ILE A 11 20.06 24.37 8.51
CA ILE A 11 19.76 24.05 9.91
C ILE A 11 19.05 22.71 10.00
N THR A 12 19.27 21.98 11.09
CA THR A 12 18.52 20.76 11.41
C THR A 12 17.42 21.10 12.40
N ILE A 13 16.17 20.87 12.00
CA ILE A 13 14.98 21.12 12.81
C ILE A 13 14.06 19.90 12.74
N PRO A 14 13.27 19.60 13.79
CA PRO A 14 12.31 18.52 13.74
C PRO A 14 11.18 18.83 12.76
N LYS A 15 10.63 17.78 12.15
CA LYS A 15 9.40 17.87 11.36
C LYS A 15 8.19 17.75 12.28
N ALA A 16 7.17 18.57 12.05
CA ALA A 16 5.90 18.50 12.76
C ALA A 16 5.07 17.32 12.22
N GLU A 17 5.28 16.12 12.77
CA GLU A 17 4.52 14.94 12.39
C GLU A 17 4.37 13.93 13.53
N SER A 18 3.51 12.93 13.33
CA SER A 18 3.32 11.82 14.25
C SER A 18 4.14 10.61 13.78
N GLN A 19 4.68 9.83 14.71
CA GLN A 19 5.28 8.52 14.38
C GLN A 19 4.25 7.53 13.77
N TRP A 20 2.95 7.81 13.89
CA TRP A 20 1.86 6.98 13.36
C TRP A 20 1.28 7.50 12.04
N LEU A 21 1.63 8.73 11.66
CA LEU A 21 1.23 9.35 10.39
C LEU A 21 2.40 10.15 9.87
N THR A 22 3.15 9.55 8.97
CA THR A 22 4.41 10.08 8.44
C THR A 22 4.23 10.42 6.97
N GLU A 23 4.44 11.70 6.65
CA GLU A 23 4.41 12.14 5.25
C GLU A 23 5.77 11.89 4.60
N PRO A 24 5.84 11.42 3.35
CA PRO A 24 7.10 11.06 2.71
C PRO A 24 7.88 12.29 2.19
N THR A 25 8.15 13.27 3.06
CA THR A 25 8.85 14.53 2.71
C THR A 25 10.24 14.26 2.13
N GLN A 26 10.55 14.90 1.00
CA GLN A 26 11.80 14.77 0.26
C GLN A 26 12.57 16.10 0.19
N ILE A 27 13.83 16.02 -0.25
CA ILE A 27 14.61 17.21 -0.61
C ILE A 27 13.89 17.96 -1.73
N GLY A 28 13.62 19.24 -1.51
CA GLY A 28 12.91 20.10 -2.46
C GLY A 28 11.43 20.31 -2.13
N ASP A 29 10.86 19.56 -1.18
CA ASP A 29 9.50 19.82 -0.72
C ASP A 29 9.40 21.18 -0.01
N GLU A 30 8.30 21.85 -0.29
CA GLU A 30 8.01 23.17 0.27
C GLU A 30 7.34 23.05 1.64
N GLY A 31 7.62 24.03 2.49
CA GLY A 31 7.02 24.12 3.81
C GLY A 31 7.35 25.44 4.47
N MET A 32 6.98 25.54 5.73
CA MET A 32 7.33 26.68 6.56
C MET A 32 8.03 26.23 7.84
N THR A 33 8.90 27.10 8.31
CA THR A 33 9.51 26.97 9.63
C THR A 33 8.65 27.72 10.64
N MET A 34 8.09 27.01 11.62
CA MET A 34 7.25 27.59 12.67
C MET A 34 8.02 27.62 14.00
N PRO A 35 8.04 28.76 14.71
CA PRO A 35 8.65 28.83 16.03
C PRO A 35 7.77 28.17 17.09
N ALA A 36 8.40 27.57 18.10
CA ALA A 36 7.74 27.06 19.30
C ALA A 36 8.14 27.88 20.53
N ASP A 37 7.18 28.16 21.40
CA ASP A 37 7.42 28.86 22.68
C ASP A 37 8.18 27.99 23.69
N ALA A 38 8.01 26.67 23.59
CA ALA A 38 8.66 25.68 24.45
C ALA A 38 9.90 25.07 23.79
N TYR A 39 10.84 24.59 24.61
CA TYR A 39 11.99 23.84 24.11
C TYR A 39 11.59 22.45 23.61
N LEU A 40 12.07 22.11 22.41
CA LEU A 40 11.73 20.86 21.73
C LEU A 40 12.88 19.84 21.68
N GLY A 41 14.09 20.18 22.13
CA GLY A 41 15.26 19.33 21.90
C GLY A 41 15.13 17.92 22.49
N GLY A 42 14.61 17.81 23.72
CA GLY A 42 14.41 16.51 24.37
C GLY A 42 13.38 15.62 23.68
N ILE A 43 12.25 16.18 23.24
CA ILE A 43 11.18 15.41 22.57
C ILE A 43 11.52 15.08 21.12
N SER A 44 12.28 15.93 20.43
CA SER A 44 12.71 15.71 19.04
C SER A 44 13.97 14.85 18.91
N GLY A 45 14.75 14.69 19.98
CA GLY A 45 16.07 14.04 19.93
C GLY A 45 17.17 14.90 19.30
N LEU A 46 16.89 16.17 18.94
CA LEU A 46 17.88 17.11 18.42
C LEU A 46 18.58 17.92 19.52
N GLY A 47 18.36 17.56 20.79
CA GLY A 47 19.02 18.08 21.98
C GLY A 47 18.67 17.25 23.21
N GLY A 48 19.13 17.65 24.40
CA GLY A 48 18.78 17.01 25.68
C GLY A 48 17.89 17.89 26.55
N GLY A 49 17.43 17.39 27.70
CA GLY A 49 16.65 18.15 28.68
C GLY A 49 15.14 18.16 28.44
N ASN A 50 14.41 18.87 29.31
CA ASN A 50 12.94 18.94 29.29
C ASN A 50 12.44 20.31 28.83
N ALA A 51 11.20 20.38 28.36
CA ALA A 51 10.54 21.65 28.11
C ALA A 51 10.48 22.49 29.40
N ASP A 52 10.78 23.79 29.29
CA ASP A 52 10.70 24.75 30.39
C ASP A 52 10.12 26.10 29.91
N PHE A 53 9.73 26.96 30.87
CA PHE A 53 9.12 28.28 30.60
C PHE A 53 10.12 29.39 30.25
N ARG A 54 11.40 29.08 30.04
CA ARG A 54 12.37 30.09 29.61
C ARG A 54 12.06 30.49 28.18
N GLN A 55 12.01 31.80 27.96
CA GLN A 55 11.83 32.37 26.64
C GLN A 55 12.93 31.89 25.69
N ARG A 56 12.54 31.49 24.49
CA ARG A 56 13.47 31.02 23.47
C ARG A 56 14.01 32.18 22.66
N GLY A 57 15.29 32.08 22.29
CA GLY A 57 15.87 32.99 21.31
C GLY A 57 15.19 32.82 19.95
N ASN A 58 15.19 33.88 19.16
CA ASN A 58 14.64 33.79 17.81
C ASN A 58 15.34 32.66 17.03
N LEU A 59 14.56 31.88 16.27
CA LEU A 59 15.06 30.76 15.46
C LEU A 59 15.76 29.62 16.25
N THR A 60 15.52 29.47 17.55
CA THR A 60 16.17 28.41 18.37
C THR A 60 15.28 27.21 18.71
N ALA A 61 13.96 27.38 18.71
CA ALA A 61 12.99 26.30 18.86
C ALA A 61 12.05 26.35 17.66
N LEU A 62 12.33 25.51 16.66
CA LEU A 62 11.67 25.54 15.37
C LEU A 62 11.12 24.16 15.04
N VAL A 63 10.06 24.11 14.23
CA VAL A 63 9.57 22.90 13.59
C VAL A 63 9.38 23.17 12.09
N PHE A 64 9.64 22.18 11.27
CA PHE A 64 9.27 22.21 9.86
C PHE A 64 7.84 21.70 9.70
N VAL A 65 6.97 22.52 9.13
CA VAL A 65 5.59 22.15 8.77
C VAL A 65 5.50 22.09 7.25
N PRO A 66 5.32 20.90 6.65
CA PRO A 66 5.06 20.79 5.21
C PRO A 66 3.85 21.63 4.81
N VAL A 67 3.91 22.27 3.64
CA VAL A 67 2.81 23.09 3.12
C VAL A 67 2.51 22.64 1.70
N GLY A 68 1.23 22.47 1.39
CA GLY A 68 0.81 22.10 0.04
C GLY A 68 1.22 23.15 -0.99
N ASN A 69 1.85 22.71 -2.09
CA ASN A 69 2.23 23.59 -3.19
C ASN A 69 1.04 23.81 -4.13
N LYS A 70 0.87 25.03 -4.63
CA LYS A 70 -0.12 25.36 -5.68
C LYS A 70 0.06 24.52 -6.96
N SER A 71 1.24 23.96 -7.16
CA SER A 71 1.62 23.12 -8.30
C SER A 71 1.28 21.63 -8.11
N PHE A 72 0.64 21.25 -7.00
CA PHE A 72 0.16 19.89 -6.82
C PHE A 72 -0.85 19.54 -7.92
N SER A 73 -0.77 18.32 -8.43
CA SER A 73 -1.73 17.83 -9.41
C SER A 73 -3.14 17.93 -8.83
N PRO A 74 -4.13 18.41 -9.60
CA PRO A 74 -5.51 18.44 -9.15
C PRO A 74 -5.96 17.06 -8.66
N ILE A 75 -6.46 17.03 -7.43
CA ILE A 75 -7.11 15.86 -6.84
C ILE A 75 -8.62 15.97 -7.00
N ASP A 76 -9.34 14.87 -6.78
CA ASP A 76 -10.81 14.89 -6.75
C ASP A 76 -11.29 15.80 -5.60
N PRO A 77 -12.00 16.91 -5.88
CA PRO A 77 -12.43 17.84 -4.84
C PRO A 77 -13.49 17.26 -3.90
N ASN A 78 -14.09 16.11 -4.24
CA ASN A 78 -15.14 15.47 -3.43
C ASN A 78 -14.64 14.27 -2.63
N ALA A 79 -13.35 13.95 -2.67
CA ALA A 79 -12.78 12.80 -1.97
C ALA A 79 -11.48 13.18 -1.24
N ALA A 80 -11.34 12.73 0.00
CA ALA A 80 -10.06 12.77 0.69
C ALA A 80 -9.08 11.80 0.02
N GLN A 81 -7.82 12.22 -0.14
CA GLN A 81 -6.77 11.40 -0.75
C GLN A 81 -5.60 11.25 0.21
N ILE A 82 -5.06 10.03 0.29
CA ILE A 82 -3.80 9.72 0.96
C ILE A 82 -2.86 9.17 -0.11
N GLN A 83 -1.86 9.96 -0.46
CA GLN A 83 -0.90 9.63 -1.53
C GLN A 83 0.51 10.09 -1.16
N GLY A 84 1.50 9.39 -1.69
CA GLY A 84 2.90 9.78 -1.68
C GLY A 84 3.51 9.54 -3.07
N PRO A 85 4.76 9.98 -3.32
CA PRO A 85 5.42 9.80 -4.62
C PRO A 85 5.47 8.35 -5.12
N ASN A 86 5.46 7.38 -4.20
CA ASN A 86 5.43 5.94 -4.51
C ASN A 86 4.14 5.24 -3.98
N GLY A 87 3.09 6.02 -3.70
CA GLY A 87 1.85 5.54 -3.10
C GLY A 87 1.84 5.60 -1.56
N THR A 88 1.08 4.69 -0.95
CA THR A 88 0.67 4.78 0.47
C THR A 88 0.79 3.42 1.16
N ILE A 89 1.13 3.47 2.44
CA ILE A 89 1.27 2.33 3.31
C ILE A 89 0.42 2.52 4.57
N LEU A 90 -0.52 1.61 4.82
CA LEU A 90 -1.24 1.49 6.08
C LEU A 90 -0.77 0.19 6.73
N ARG A 91 -0.14 0.24 7.91
CA ARG A 91 0.40 -0.97 8.56
C ARG A 91 0.40 -0.88 10.07
N THR A 92 0.39 -2.03 10.72
CA THR A 92 0.72 -2.13 12.15
C THR A 92 2.22 -1.90 12.36
N THR A 93 2.61 -1.48 13.57
CA THR A 93 4.03 -1.24 13.93
C THR A 93 4.91 -2.47 13.72
N ALA A 94 4.37 -3.66 13.99
CA ALA A 94 5.07 -4.94 13.78
C ALA A 94 5.09 -5.38 12.30
N GLY A 95 4.28 -4.77 11.43
CA GLY A 95 4.25 -5.04 9.99
C GLY A 95 3.50 -6.30 9.55
N ALA A 96 2.96 -7.11 10.47
CA ALA A 96 2.25 -8.34 10.15
C ALA A 96 0.90 -8.12 9.43
N SER A 97 0.32 -6.92 9.56
CA SER A 97 -0.89 -6.54 8.84
C SER A 97 -0.69 -5.20 8.14
N SER A 98 -1.01 -5.17 6.84
CA SER A 98 -0.81 -3.97 6.03
C SER A 98 -1.69 -3.89 4.78
N ILE A 99 -1.93 -2.67 4.31
CA ILE A 99 -2.39 -2.35 2.97
C ILE A 99 -1.31 -1.47 2.33
N VAL A 100 -0.77 -1.92 1.19
CA VAL A 100 0.26 -1.21 0.45
C VAL A 100 -0.26 -0.97 -0.96
N THR A 101 -0.36 0.31 -1.35
CA THR A 101 -0.73 0.72 -2.70
C THR A 101 0.44 1.48 -3.32
N ASN A 102 0.84 1.10 -4.53
CA ASN A 102 1.87 1.75 -5.31
C ASN A 102 1.50 1.75 -6.81
N THR A 103 2.45 2.10 -7.68
CA THR A 103 2.24 2.14 -9.13
C THR A 103 1.86 0.79 -9.75
N ASP A 104 2.23 -0.30 -9.10
CA ASP A 104 2.06 -1.65 -9.63
C ASP A 104 0.72 -2.27 -9.18
N GLY A 105 0.10 -1.75 -8.12
CA GLY A 105 -1.19 -2.19 -7.63
C GLY A 105 -1.39 -2.01 -6.13
N THR A 106 -2.33 -2.78 -5.56
CA THR A 106 -2.62 -2.79 -4.13
C THR A 106 -2.48 -4.21 -3.56
N THR A 107 -1.77 -4.32 -2.44
CA THR A 107 -1.62 -5.55 -1.66
C THR A 107 -2.17 -5.37 -0.26
N ILE A 108 -3.04 -6.29 0.17
CA ILE A 108 -3.51 -6.43 1.56
C ILE A 108 -2.86 -7.67 2.14
N THR A 109 -2.21 -7.54 3.29
CA THR A 109 -1.52 -8.62 3.99
C THR A 109 -2.05 -8.73 5.42
N CYS A 110 -2.28 -9.96 5.87
CA CYS A 110 -2.54 -10.32 7.24
C CYS A 110 -1.83 -11.65 7.51
N GLU A 111 -0.63 -11.59 8.10
CA GLU A 111 0.28 -12.72 8.29
C GLU A 111 0.51 -13.48 6.97
N SER A 112 0.15 -14.78 6.92
CA SER A 112 0.28 -15.63 5.74
C SER A 112 -0.85 -15.49 4.71
N THR A 113 -1.78 -14.57 4.93
CA THR A 113 -2.90 -14.31 4.03
C THR A 113 -2.64 -13.02 3.25
N THR A 114 -2.72 -13.07 1.93
CA THR A 114 -2.51 -11.90 1.06
C THR A 114 -3.56 -11.79 -0.03
N LEU A 115 -4.02 -10.57 -0.31
CA LEU A 115 -4.79 -10.23 -1.51
C LEU A 115 -4.00 -9.22 -2.33
N VAL A 116 -3.69 -9.55 -3.58
CA VAL A 116 -3.02 -8.67 -4.53
C VAL A 116 -3.99 -8.33 -5.65
N VAL A 117 -4.15 -7.05 -5.94
CA VAL A 117 -4.89 -6.53 -7.11
C VAL A 117 -3.94 -5.66 -7.92
N ASN A 118 -3.69 -6.03 -9.16
CA ASN A 118 -2.79 -5.33 -10.06
C ASN A 118 -3.24 -5.45 -11.53
N ALA A 119 -2.43 -4.91 -12.45
CA ALA A 119 -2.72 -4.97 -13.88
C ALA A 119 -2.79 -6.40 -14.45
N SER A 120 -2.16 -7.39 -13.81
CA SER A 120 -2.22 -8.80 -14.21
C SER A 120 -3.47 -9.51 -13.72
N GLY A 121 -4.16 -8.97 -12.70
CA GLY A 121 -5.40 -9.49 -12.17
C GLY A 121 -5.46 -9.48 -10.65
N ILE A 122 -6.09 -10.51 -10.08
CA ILE A 122 -6.33 -10.67 -8.64
C ILE A 122 -5.70 -11.98 -8.17
N THR A 123 -4.95 -11.96 -7.08
CA THR A 123 -4.42 -13.16 -6.42
C THR A 123 -4.75 -13.14 -4.93
N LEU A 124 -5.42 -14.18 -4.45
CA LEU A 124 -5.63 -14.47 -3.04
C LEU A 124 -4.71 -15.62 -2.63
N THR A 125 -3.90 -15.42 -1.60
CA THR A 125 -3.05 -16.45 -0.99
C THR A 125 -3.52 -16.69 0.45
N VAL A 126 -3.71 -17.96 0.83
CA VAL A 126 -4.02 -18.36 2.21
C VAL A 126 -3.21 -19.60 2.54
N GLY A 127 -2.30 -19.49 3.53
CA GLY A 127 -1.49 -20.64 3.98
C GLY A 127 -0.65 -21.27 2.86
N GLY A 128 -0.18 -20.47 1.89
CA GLY A 128 0.58 -20.92 0.73
C GLY A 128 -0.26 -21.39 -0.47
N GLN A 129 -1.57 -21.56 -0.32
CA GLN A 129 -2.47 -21.91 -1.42
C GLN A 129 -2.98 -20.64 -2.11
N THR A 130 -3.17 -20.69 -3.43
CA THR A 130 -3.53 -19.51 -4.22
C THR A 130 -4.80 -19.73 -5.04
N PHE A 131 -5.62 -18.68 -5.09
CA PHE A 131 -6.63 -18.49 -6.13
C PHE A 131 -6.26 -17.24 -6.92
N THR A 132 -6.02 -17.40 -8.22
CA THR A 132 -5.62 -16.32 -9.12
C THR A 132 -6.64 -16.18 -10.23
N TRP A 133 -7.15 -14.96 -10.41
CA TRP A 133 -7.91 -14.57 -11.58
C TRP A 133 -7.07 -13.60 -12.41
N GLY A 134 -6.58 -14.08 -13.56
CA GLY A 134 -5.86 -13.26 -14.54
C GLY A 134 -6.68 -12.97 -15.79
N GLY A 135 -6.11 -12.20 -16.73
CA GLY A 135 -6.80 -11.81 -17.97
C GLY A 135 -7.23 -12.96 -18.89
N THR A 136 -6.66 -14.16 -18.73
CA THR A 136 -6.95 -15.33 -19.60
C THR A 136 -7.65 -16.47 -18.88
N GLN A 137 -7.43 -16.64 -17.57
CA GLN A 137 -7.91 -17.79 -16.80
C GLN A 137 -8.05 -17.48 -15.32
N ALA A 138 -8.93 -18.25 -14.66
CA ALA A 138 -8.97 -18.36 -13.21
C ALA A 138 -8.39 -19.73 -12.79
N VAL A 139 -7.45 -19.73 -11.86
CA VAL A 139 -6.70 -20.91 -11.42
C VAL A 139 -6.71 -20.99 -9.90
N SER A 140 -6.95 -22.19 -9.39
CA SER A 140 -6.83 -22.51 -7.96
C SER A 140 -5.80 -23.62 -7.78
N THR A 141 -4.94 -23.52 -6.76
CA THR A 141 -4.04 -24.63 -6.39
C THR A 141 -4.73 -25.70 -5.55
N LEU A 142 -5.97 -25.46 -5.13
CA LEU A 142 -6.85 -26.43 -4.48
C LEU A 142 -8.08 -26.74 -5.35
N PRO A 143 -8.67 -27.94 -5.23
CA PRO A 143 -9.98 -28.21 -5.81
C PRO A 143 -11.03 -27.20 -5.35
N ILE A 144 -11.89 -26.76 -6.26
CA ILE A 144 -13.01 -25.89 -5.95
C ILE A 144 -14.18 -26.75 -5.48
N LYS A 145 -14.57 -26.59 -4.22
CA LYS A 145 -15.79 -27.19 -3.66
C LYS A 145 -16.86 -26.12 -3.56
N ALA A 146 -17.82 -26.14 -4.48
CA ALA A 146 -18.96 -25.23 -4.52
C ALA A 146 -20.26 -26.03 -4.70
N PRO A 147 -21.43 -25.49 -4.31
CA PRO A 147 -22.72 -26.12 -4.63
C PRO A 147 -22.91 -26.36 -6.12
N ASP A 148 -22.43 -25.43 -6.97
CA ASP A 148 -22.31 -25.59 -8.41
C ASP A 148 -21.12 -24.77 -8.91
N VAL A 149 -20.44 -25.24 -9.96
CA VAL A 149 -19.43 -24.49 -10.70
C VAL A 149 -20.02 -24.17 -12.06
N VAL A 150 -20.37 -22.91 -12.28
CA VAL A 150 -20.91 -22.44 -13.56
C VAL A 150 -19.76 -21.87 -14.39
N LEU A 151 -19.51 -22.48 -15.55
CA LEU A 151 -18.57 -21.99 -16.56
C LEU A 151 -19.34 -21.21 -17.64
N PRO A 152 -18.66 -20.47 -18.54
CA PRO A 152 -19.36 -19.72 -19.60
C PRO A 152 -20.31 -20.55 -20.48
N ASN A 153 -20.10 -21.88 -20.54
CA ASN A 153 -20.93 -22.81 -21.30
C ASN A 153 -21.90 -23.62 -20.42
N GLY A 154 -22.22 -23.15 -19.21
CA GLY A 154 -23.20 -23.75 -18.32
C GLY A 154 -22.64 -24.34 -17.03
N ALA A 155 -23.55 -24.84 -16.19
CA ALA A 155 -23.25 -25.54 -14.94
C ALA A 155 -22.48 -26.83 -15.20
N VAL A 156 -21.43 -27.07 -14.42
CA VAL A 156 -20.68 -28.33 -14.48
C VAL A 156 -21.46 -29.45 -13.79
N ASN A 157 -22.33 -29.16 -12.82
CA ASN A 157 -23.07 -30.22 -12.13
C ASN A 157 -24.05 -30.98 -13.02
N GLU A 158 -24.57 -30.36 -14.09
CA GLU A 158 -25.53 -30.95 -15.02
C GLU A 158 -24.93 -31.26 -16.39
N HIS A 159 -23.61 -31.14 -16.55
CA HIS A 159 -23.01 -31.38 -17.86
C HIS A 159 -23.10 -32.87 -18.24
N ASN A 160 -23.51 -33.12 -19.47
CA ASN A 160 -23.56 -34.44 -20.06
C ASN A 160 -22.69 -34.48 -21.33
N HIS A 161 -22.19 -35.67 -21.67
CA HIS A 161 -21.47 -35.89 -22.92
C HIS A 161 -22.34 -36.71 -23.87
N GLY A 162 -22.53 -36.22 -25.10
CA GLY A 162 -23.10 -37.01 -26.20
C GLY A 162 -22.06 -37.93 -26.82
N ASN A 163 -22.50 -38.96 -27.55
CA ASN A 163 -21.64 -39.87 -28.32
C ASN A 163 -20.60 -40.65 -27.49
N VAL A 164 -20.95 -41.01 -26.24
CA VAL A 164 -20.15 -41.96 -25.49
C VAL A 164 -20.18 -43.30 -26.23
N GLN A 165 -19.07 -43.69 -26.87
CA GLN A 165 -18.91 -45.05 -27.38
C GLN A 165 -18.94 -45.98 -26.17
N ASN A 166 -20.01 -46.76 -26.06
CA ASN A 166 -20.06 -47.82 -25.08
C ASN A 166 -18.90 -48.77 -25.43
N GLY A 167 -17.93 -48.91 -24.54
CA GLY A 167 -16.74 -49.72 -24.78
C GLY A 167 -17.17 -51.09 -25.30
N GLY A 168 -16.85 -51.38 -26.56
CA GLY A 168 -17.20 -52.65 -27.18
C GLY A 168 -16.50 -53.74 -26.40
N GLY A 169 -17.28 -54.58 -25.71
CA GLY A 169 -16.74 -55.82 -25.16
C GLY A 169 -16.20 -56.64 -26.33
N VAL A 170 -14.89 -56.86 -26.38
CA VAL A 170 -14.31 -57.89 -27.24
C VAL A 170 -14.73 -59.24 -26.66
N THR A 171 -15.78 -59.83 -27.22
CA THR A 171 -16.16 -61.23 -26.98
C THR A 171 -15.32 -62.20 -27.78
N ASP A 172 -14.45 -61.71 -28.68
CA ASP A 172 -13.58 -62.56 -29.46
C ASP A 172 -12.44 -63.09 -28.60
N PRO A 173 -12.19 -64.42 -28.60
CA PRO A 173 -11.00 -64.97 -27.97
C PRO A 173 -9.75 -64.39 -28.64
N MET A 174 -8.71 -64.15 -27.84
CA MET A 174 -7.38 -63.74 -28.31
C MET A 174 -6.95 -64.66 -29.46
N GLN A 175 -6.90 -64.12 -30.68
CA GLN A 175 -6.38 -64.87 -31.83
C GLN A 175 -4.85 -64.88 -31.72
N ASN A 176 -4.29 -66.09 -31.57
CA ASN A 176 -2.86 -66.36 -31.57
C ASN A 176 -2.23 -66.10 -32.93
#